data_AF-A0A820K6H8-F1
#
_entry.id   AF-A0A820K6H8-F1
#
_cell.length_a   1.000
_cell.length_b   1.000
_cell.length_c   1.000
_cell.angle_alpha   90.00
_cell.angle_beta   90.00
_cell.angle_gamma   90.00
#
_symmetry.space_group_name_H-M   'P 1'
#
loop_
_entity.id
_entity.type
_entity.pdbx_description
1 polymer ?
#
loop_
_entity_poly.entity_id
_entity_poly.type
_entity_poly.pdbx_seq_one_letter_code
_entity_poly.pdbx_strand_id
1 'polypeptide(L)' 'MGYPDLAEKYFIRLLNQLPPNDHLRGDLYEDLAKLAAQAKDYDKSLQWRKKALKFKNEHSSESSTNI' A
#
# COMPACT_ATOMS: atom_id res chain seq x y z
N MET A 1 20.53 -10.34 -7.57
CA MET A 1 20.18 -9.24 -6.63
C MET A 1 19.15 -8.39 -7.35
N GLY A 2 17.88 -8.57 -7.00
CA GLY A 2 16.76 -8.27 -7.89
C GLY A 2 16.21 -6.84 -7.73
N TYR A 3 15.84 -6.26 -8.87
CA TYR A 3 14.98 -5.08 -9.02
C TYR A 3 13.82 -4.90 -8.01
N PRO A 4 13.13 -5.94 -7.50
CA PRO A 4 12.08 -5.79 -6.47
C PRO A 4 12.51 -5.02 -5.22
N ASP A 5 13.77 -5.15 -4.78
CA ASP A 5 14.26 -4.48 -3.57
C ASP A 5 14.37 -2.97 -3.75
N LEU A 6 14.70 -2.53 -4.97
CA LEU A 6 14.80 -1.11 -5.30
C LEU A 6 13.42 -0.45 -5.39
N ALA A 7 12.46 -1.16 -5.98
CA ALA A 7 11.10 -0.67 -6.10
C ALA A 7 10.43 -0.57 -4.72
N GLU A 8 10.61 -1.57 -3.85
CA GLU A 8 10.12 -1.53 -2.46
C GLU A 8 10.68 -0.30 -1.72
N LYS A 9 11.99 -0.03 -1.84
CA LYS A 9 12.62 1.17 -1.24
C LYS A 9 12.09 2.49 -1.80
N TYR A 10 11.88 2.58 -3.11
CA TYR A 10 11.31 3.77 -3.74
C TYR A 10 9.89 4.04 -3.25
N PHE A 11 9.05 3.01 -3.20
CA PHE A 11 7.68 3.13 -2.71
C PHE A 11 7.64 3.50 -1.23
N ILE A 12 8.49 2.93 -0.38
CA ILE A 12 8.57 3.32 1.04
C ILE A 12 9.00 4.78 1.20
N ARG A 13 10.01 5.23 0.44
CA ARG A 13 10.46 6.63 0.47
C ARG A 13 9.35 7.57 0.02
N LEU A 14 8.64 7.23 -1.05
CA LEU A 14 7.51 8.00 -1.57
C LEU A 14 6.35 8.06 -0.55
N LEU A 15 6.03 6.94 0.12
CA LEU A 15 5.04 6.89 1.21
C LEU A 15 5.37 7.87 2.35
N ASN A 16 6.64 8.00 2.70
CA ASN A 16 7.10 8.94 3.73
C ASN A 16 7.03 10.42 3.28
N GLN A 17 7.14 10.68 1.98
CA GLN A 17 7.03 12.02 1.42
C GLN A 17 5.58 12.44 1.15
N LEU A 18 4.68 11.48 0.90
CA LEU A 18 3.27 11.75 0.63
C LEU A 18 2.50 12.10 1.91
N PRO A 19 1.55 13.05 1.86
CA PRO A 19 0.69 13.35 3.00
C PRO A 19 -0.21 12.16 3.37
N PRO A 20 -0.59 12.03 4.66
CA PRO A 20 -1.39 10.91 5.15
C PRO A 20 -2.78 10.77 4.57
N ASN A 21 -3.32 11.86 4.03
CA ASN A 21 -4.66 11.89 3.44
C ASN A 21 -4.66 11.66 1.93
N ASP A 22 -3.51 11.33 1.34
CA ASP A 22 -3.39 11.22 -0.11
C ASP A 22 -3.88 9.85 -0.59
N HIS A 23 -4.87 9.82 -1.49
CA HIS A 23 -5.39 8.60 -2.07
C HIS A 23 -4.29 7.74 -2.71
N LEU A 24 -3.19 8.36 -3.16
CA LEU A 24 -2.03 7.67 -3.72
C LEU A 24 -1.39 6.67 -2.75
N ARG A 25 -1.56 6.83 -1.42
CA ARG A 25 -1.08 5.85 -0.45
C ARG A 25 -1.77 4.50 -0.60
N GLY A 26 -3.05 4.50 -0.94
CA GLY A 26 -3.82 3.28 -1.21
C GLY A 26 -3.25 2.50 -2.38
N ASP A 27 -3.04 3.17 -3.51
CA ASP A 27 -2.40 2.61 -4.71
C ASP A 27 -0.97 2.12 -4.43
N LEU A 28 -0.17 2.90 -3.70
CA LEU A 28 1.19 2.50 -3.31
C LEU A 28 1.24 1.18 -2.53
N TYR A 29 0.28 0.96 -1.61
CA TYR A 29 0.22 -0.30 -0.87
C TYR A 29 -0.15 -1.48 -1.77
N GLU A 30 -0.98 -1.28 -2.80
CA GLU A 30 -1.29 -2.33 -3.78
C GLU A 30 -0.09 -2.66 -4.68
N ASP A 31 0.69 -1.66 -5.09
CA ASP A 31 1.91 -1.87 -5.88
C ASP A 31 3.00 -2.59 -5.07
N LEU A 32 3.18 -2.22 -3.80
CA LEU A 32 4.05 -2.94 -2.86
C LEU A 32 3.62 -4.40 -2.70
N ALA A 33 2.32 -4.67 -2.63
CA ALA A 33 1.82 -6.03 -2.55
C ALA A 33 2.11 -6.85 -3.82
N LYS A 34 1.98 -6.25 -5.01
CA LYS A 34 2.30 -6.90 -6.28
C LYS A 34 3.78 -7.22 -6.39
N LEU A 35 4.65 -6.28 -5.99
CA LEU A 35 6.10 -6.50 -5.95
C LEU A 35 6.50 -7.63 -5.02
N ALA A 36 5.94 -7.66 -3.81
CA ALA A 36 6.19 -8.75 -2.87
C ALA A 36 5.72 -10.11 -3.44
N ALA A 37 4.57 -10.14 -4.12
CA ALA A 37 4.11 -11.35 -4.81
C ALA A 37 5.05 -11.77 -5.95
N GLN A 38 5.59 -10.82 -6.72
CA GLN A 38 6.60 -11.08 -7.75
C GLN A 38 7.92 -11.60 -7.16
N ALA A 39 8.28 -11.14 -5.95
CA ALA A 39 9.42 -11.66 -5.19
C ALA A 39 9.17 -13.05 -4.57
N LYS A 40 7.97 -13.63 -4.74
CA LYS A 40 7.47 -14.85 -4.05
C LYS A 40 7.35 -14.70 -2.53
N ASP A 41 7.36 -13.45 -2.04
CA ASP A 41 7.13 -13.08 -0.65
C ASP A 41 5.63 -12.83 -0.42
N TYR A 42 4.86 -13.92 -0.39
CA TYR A 42 3.41 -13.86 -0.21
C TYR A 42 2.99 -13.29 1.15
N ASP A 43 3.79 -13.50 2.21
CA ASP A 43 3.50 -12.95 3.53
C ASP A 43 3.53 -11.42 3.52
N LYS A 44 4.62 -10.83 3.00
CA LYS A 44 4.71 -9.37 2.78
C LYS A 44 3.60 -8.86 1.87
N SER A 45 3.30 -9.59 0.79
CA SER A 45 2.21 -9.20 -0.12
C SER A 45 0.87 -9.06 0.62
N LEU A 46 0.58 -10.01 1.51
CA LEU A 46 -0.64 -10.02 2.30
C LEU A 46 -0.67 -8.88 3.33
N GLN A 47 0.47 -8.58 3.96
CA GLN A 47 0.60 -7.43 4.88
C GLN A 47 0.32 -6.10 4.16
N TRP A 48 0.87 -5.91 2.97
CA TRP A 48 0.64 -4.70 2.17
C TRP A 48 -0.80 -4.57 1.71
N ARG A 49 -1.43 -5.66 1.25
CA ARG A 49 -2.87 -5.67 0.92
C ARG A 49 -3.75 -5.32 2.12
N LYS A 50 -3.44 -5.84 3.31
CA LYS A 50 -4.18 -5.47 4.54
C LYS A 50 -4.07 -3.98 4.84
N LYS A 51 -2.90 -3.37 4.66
CA LYS A 51 -2.72 -1.91 4.81
C LYS A 51 -3.51 -1.13 3.77
N ALA A 52 -3.48 -1.55 2.50
CA ALA A 52 -4.27 -0.93 1.42
C ALA A 52 -5.77 -0.93 1.73
N LEU A 53 -6.28 -2.09 2.16
CA LEU A 53 -7.69 -2.24 2.54
C LEU A 53 -8.05 -1.40 3.76
N LYS A 54 -7.18 -1.35 4.78
CA LYS A 54 -7.42 -0.52 5.97
C LYS A 54 -7.49 0.96 5.60
N PHE A 55 -6.57 1.43 4.76
CA PHE A 55 -6.56 2.80 4.26
C PHE A 55 -7.83 3.14 3.46
N LYS A 56 -8.21 2.26 2.53
CA LYS A 56 -9.46 2.37 1.78
C LYS A 56 -10.68 2.37 2.69
N ASN A 57 -10.70 1.54 3.73
CA ASN A 57 -11.82 1.47 4.66
C ASN A 57 -11.89 2.70 5.58
N GLU A 58 -10.77 3.22 6.07
CA GLU A 58 -10.75 4.45 6.87
C GLU A 58 -11.23 5.67 6.04
N HIS A 59 -10.79 5.79 4.79
CA HIS A 59 -11.27 6.84 3.87
C HIS A 59 -12.70 6.61 3.35
N SER A 60 -13.15 5.35 3.23
CA SER A 60 -14.51 5.02 2.78
C SER A 60 -15.54 5.09 3.91
N SER A 61 -15.15 4.85 5.17
CA SER A 61 -16.05 4.91 6.32
C SER A 61 -16.45 6.34 6.69
N GLU A 62 -15.71 7.37 6.23
CA GLU A 62 -16.18 8.77 6.32
C GLU A 62 -17.40 9.06 5.42
N SER A 63 -17.77 8.16 4.50
CA SER A 63 -18.97 8.31 3.66
C SER A 63 -20.19 7.49 4.12
N SER A 64 -20.08 6.71 5.21
CA SER A 64 -21.14 5.77 5.62
C SER A 64 -21.57 5.94 7.08
N THR A 65 -21.80 7.18 7.54
CA THR A 65 -22.57 7.44 8.77
C THR A 65 -23.48 8.65 8.56
N ASN A 66 -24.50 8.49 7.71
CA ASN A 66 -25.73 9.26 7.81
C ASN A 66 -26.89 8.58 7.05
N ILE A 67 -27.46 7.52 7.61
CA ILE A 67 -28.89 7.17 7.42
C ILE A 67 -29.40 6.57 8.72
#